data_AF-A0A2P2JUG5-F1
#
_entry.id   AF-A0A2P2JUG5-F1
#
_cell.length_a   1.000
_cell.length_b   1.000
_cell.length_c   1.000
_cell.angle_alpha   90.00
_cell.angle_beta   90.00
_cell.angle_gamma   90.00
#
_symmetry.space_group_name_H-M   'P 1'
#
loop_
_entity.id
_entity.type
_entity.pdbx_description
1 polymer ?
#
loop_
_entity_poly.entity_id
_entity_poly.type
_entity_poly.pdbx_seq_one_letter_code
_entity_poly.pdbx_strand_id
1 'polypeptide(L)'
;MDHNDAEMTEREAVAAAPHQQDRNDAARELLVFARLLINQGKPSQALQAVVMAMRTQGGDEAVFQSLHCARELYRNRLQANIAVDQLASLFAECAIAEAQPLTSDPTPATIDSSSVVTDINGRSILAETGRMQIVLDAFSDGSSFICLQCGGLVSNLRKDEHYTYWCSRP
;
A
#
# COMPACT_ATOMS: atom_id res chain seq x y z
N MET A 1 69.15 -45.06 -4.85
CA MET A 1 70.24 -44.09 -4.64
C MET A 1 69.79 -42.79 -5.27
N ASP A 2 68.67 -42.24 -4.80
CA ASP A 2 68.49 -41.53 -3.50
C ASP A 2 69.23 -40.18 -3.61
N HIS A 3 68.63 -39.01 -3.38
CA HIS A 3 67.78 -38.65 -2.24
C HIS A 3 67.06 -37.31 -2.52
N ASN A 4 65.93 -37.10 -1.85
CA ASN A 4 65.13 -35.86 -1.77
C ASN A 4 65.93 -34.64 -1.30
N ASP A 5 65.47 -33.46 -1.72
CA ASP A 5 65.28 -32.19 -0.95
C ASP A 5 64.35 -31.33 -1.84
N ALA A 6 63.02 -31.25 -1.72
CA ALA A 6 62.17 -30.98 -0.55
C ALA A 6 62.63 -29.76 0.27
N GLU A 7 61.88 -28.65 0.11
CA GLU A 7 61.71 -27.54 1.05
C GLU A 7 62.53 -26.24 0.83
N MET A 8 61.84 -25.19 0.37
CA MET A 8 61.63 -23.91 1.08
C MET A 8 60.72 -23.05 0.17
N THR A 9 59.41 -22.94 0.42
CA THR A 9 58.79 -21.83 1.17
C THR A 9 59.47 -20.50 0.85
N GLU A 10 58.82 -19.57 0.13
CA GLU A 10 57.99 -18.58 0.81
C GLU A 10 56.85 -18.09 -0.09
N ARG A 11 55.62 -18.38 0.34
CA ARG A 11 54.46 -17.57 0.02
C ARG A 11 54.55 -16.29 0.85
N GLU A 12 55.24 -15.26 0.36
CA GLU A 12 55.08 -13.90 0.88
C GLU A 12 53.77 -13.32 0.37
N ALA A 13 52.69 -13.74 1.02
CA ALA A 13 51.37 -13.14 0.93
C ALA A 13 50.93 -12.67 2.32
N VAL A 14 51.77 -11.95 3.07
CA VAL A 14 51.36 -11.32 4.35
C VAL A 14 52.17 -10.05 4.63
N ALA A 15 51.89 -8.97 3.91
CA ALA A 15 52.30 -7.62 4.34
C ALA A 15 51.31 -6.56 3.83
N ALA A 16 50.00 -6.78 4.06
CA ALA A 16 49.08 -5.65 4.07
C ALA A 16 49.44 -4.81 5.31
N ALA A 17 49.97 -3.60 5.07
CA ALA A 17 50.55 -2.75 6.10
C ALA A 17 49.59 -2.45 7.28
N PRO A 18 50.10 -2.30 8.52
CA PRO A 18 49.27 -2.00 9.71
C PRO A 18 48.38 -0.75 9.55
N HIS A 19 48.75 0.16 8.65
CA HIS A 19 48.01 1.39 8.37
C HIS A 19 46.70 1.20 7.57
N GLN A 20 46.58 0.12 6.79
CA GLN A 20 45.33 -0.21 6.09
C GLN A 20 44.32 -0.88 7.02
N GLN A 21 44.80 -1.70 7.96
CA GLN A 21 43.95 -2.36 8.95
C GLN A 21 43.31 -1.35 9.91
N ASP A 22 44.11 -0.42 10.45
CA ASP A 22 43.65 0.66 11.33
C ASP A 22 42.57 1.55 10.67
N ARG A 23 42.75 1.84 9.38
CA ARG A 23 41.80 2.60 8.56
C ARG A 23 40.48 1.87 8.33
N ASN A 24 40.53 0.55 8.15
CA ASN A 24 39.33 -0.28 8.02
C ASN A 24 38.58 -0.40 9.34
N ASP A 25 39.30 -0.53 10.46
CA ASP A 25 38.70 -0.60 11.79
C ASP A 25 38.03 0.73 12.18
N ALA A 26 38.68 1.87 11.94
CA ALA A 26 38.09 3.19 12.15
C ALA A 26 36.83 3.42 11.28
N ALA A 27 36.87 2.99 10.02
CA ALA A 27 35.70 3.09 9.15
C ALA A 27 34.55 2.20 9.65
N ARG A 28 34.84 1.00 10.17
CA ARG A 28 33.85 0.10 10.74
C ARG A 28 33.18 0.71 11.98
N GLU A 29 33.95 1.33 12.86
CA GLU A 29 33.43 2.04 14.03
C GLU A 29 32.49 3.19 13.64
N LEU A 30 32.86 3.98 12.62
CA LEU A 30 32.02 5.05 12.09
C LEU A 30 30.68 4.52 11.54
N LEU A 31 30.67 3.34 10.90
CA LEU A 31 29.44 2.72 10.40
C LEU A 31 28.55 2.19 11.54
N VAL A 32 29.15 1.61 12.59
CA VAL A 32 28.41 1.21 13.81
C VAL A 32 27.78 2.44 14.47
N PHE A 33 28.54 3.53 14.56
CA PHE A 33 28.04 4.80 15.11
C PHE A 33 26.93 5.41 14.25
N ALA A 34 27.07 5.37 12.92
CA ALA A 34 26.01 5.81 12.00
C ALA A 34 24.71 5.02 12.22
N ARG A 35 24.79 3.70 12.42
CA ARG A 35 23.62 2.86 12.71
C ARG A 35 22.94 3.26 14.02
N LEU A 36 23.72 3.55 15.06
CA LEU A 36 23.19 4.05 16.33
C LEU A 36 22.47 5.40 16.15
N LEU A 37 23.04 6.32 15.35
CA LEU A 37 22.43 7.62 15.07
C LEU A 37 21.11 7.49 14.30
N ILE A 38 20.99 6.53 13.39
CA ILE A 38 19.71 6.22 12.72
C ILE A 38 18.66 5.79 13.74
N ASN A 39 19.02 4.89 14.66
CA ASN A 39 18.10 4.41 15.71
C ASN A 39 17.69 5.53 16.68
N GLN A 40 18.53 6.56 16.85
CA GLN A 40 18.23 7.76 17.64
C GLN A 40 17.46 8.84 16.87
N GLY A 41 17.09 8.60 15.60
CA GLY A 41 16.37 9.57 14.78
C GLY A 41 17.22 10.76 14.30
N LYS A 42 18.54 10.61 14.23
CA LYS A 42 19.49 11.64 13.75
C LYS A 42 20.07 11.30 12.38
N PRO A 43 19.27 11.30 11.30
CA PRO A 43 19.70 10.82 9.99
C PRO A 43 20.82 11.67 9.36
N SER A 44 20.81 13.00 9.56
CA SER A 44 21.83 13.89 9.01
C SER A 44 23.22 13.60 9.59
N GLN A 45 23.30 13.34 10.90
CA GLN A 45 24.56 12.98 11.56
C GLN A 45 25.01 11.57 11.16
N ALA A 46 24.07 10.64 11.00
CA ALA A 46 24.38 9.30 10.50
C ALA A 46 24.98 9.34 9.09
N LEU A 47 24.41 10.16 8.20
CA LEU A 47 24.94 10.36 6.85
C LEU A 47 26.36 10.95 6.89
N GLN A 48 26.61 11.93 7.76
CA GLN A 48 27.94 12.50 7.95
C GLN A 48 28.96 11.42 8.38
N ALA A 49 28.59 10.55 9.32
CA ALA A 49 29.45 9.45 9.76
C ALA A 49 29.73 8.44 8.63
N VAL A 50 28.73 8.11 7.79
CA VAL A 50 28.91 7.24 6.61
C VAL A 50 29.86 7.89 5.59
N VAL A 51 29.68 9.18 5.30
CA VAL A 51 30.56 9.93 4.38
C VAL A 51 31.99 9.97 4.91
N MET A 52 32.17 10.19 6.21
CA MET A 52 33.49 10.13 6.85
C MET A 52 34.12 8.74 6.72
N ALA A 53 33.36 7.67 6.96
CA ALA A 53 33.84 6.29 6.79
C ALA A 53 34.30 6.02 5.35
N MET A 54 33.49 6.41 4.37
CA MET A 54 33.82 6.27 2.94
C MET A 54 35.07 7.06 2.55
N ARG A 55 35.20 8.30 3.06
CA ARG A 55 36.37 9.14 2.82
C ARG A 55 37.63 8.52 3.42
N THR A 56 37.55 7.90 4.60
CA THR A 56 38.72 7.21 5.19
C THR A 56 39.19 6.04 4.33
N GLN A 57 38.30 5.29 3.68
CA GLN A 57 38.66 4.12 2.87
C GLN A 57 39.16 4.48 1.47
N GLY A 58 38.47 5.38 0.76
CA GLY A 58 38.70 5.64 -0.67
C GLY A 58 38.70 7.11 -1.07
N GLY A 59 38.77 8.03 -0.10
CA GLY A 59 38.78 9.47 -0.36
C GLY A 59 37.44 10.01 -0.88
N ASP A 60 37.47 11.23 -1.41
CA ASP A 60 36.28 11.92 -1.92
C ASP A 60 35.69 11.27 -3.18
N GLU A 61 36.53 10.63 -3.99
CA GLU A 61 36.08 9.93 -5.20
C GLU A 61 35.16 8.75 -4.84
N ALA A 62 35.52 7.96 -3.83
CA ALA A 62 34.68 6.85 -3.37
C ALA A 62 33.34 7.34 -2.80
N VAL A 63 33.33 8.49 -2.12
CA VAL A 63 32.11 9.15 -1.65
C VAL A 63 31.23 9.54 -2.84
N PHE A 64 31.81 10.21 -3.83
CA PHE A 64 31.08 10.67 -5.01
C PHE A 64 30.48 9.51 -5.80
N GLN A 65 31.27 8.48 -6.11
CA GLN A 65 30.81 7.29 -6.84
C GLN A 65 29.69 6.57 -6.10
N SER A 66 29.83 6.41 -4.78
CA SER A 66 28.83 5.72 -3.96
C SER A 66 27.52 6.51 -3.89
N LEU A 67 27.58 7.83 -3.69
CA LEU A 67 26.39 8.68 -3.69
C LEU A 67 25.73 8.74 -5.07
N HIS A 68 26.52 8.79 -6.14
CA HIS A 68 26.02 8.73 -7.51
C HIS A 68 25.28 7.42 -7.77
N CYS A 69 25.88 6.28 -7.42
CA CYS A 69 25.25 4.97 -7.54
C CYS A 69 23.94 4.88 -6.72
N ALA A 70 23.95 5.34 -5.46
CA ALA A 70 22.77 5.39 -4.61
C ALA A 70 21.64 6.24 -5.23
N ARG A 71 21.99 7.37 -5.85
CA ARG A 71 21.04 8.24 -6.53
C ARG A 71 20.40 7.54 -7.73
N GLU A 72 21.19 6.88 -8.57
CA GLU A 72 20.66 6.17 -9.75
C GLU A 72 19.76 5.00 -9.34
N LEU A 73 20.13 4.26 -8.29
CA LEU A 73 19.28 3.20 -7.72
C LEU A 73 17.94 3.75 -7.23
N TYR A 74 17.95 4.90 -6.55
CA TYR A 74 16.72 5.57 -6.11
C TYR A 74 15.83 5.97 -7.30
N ARG A 75 16.41 6.54 -8.36
CA ARG A 75 15.68 6.92 -9.58
C ARG A 75 15.05 5.71 -10.26
N ASN A 76 15.82 4.63 -10.43
CA ASN A 76 15.33 3.40 -11.05
C ASN A 76 14.20 2.78 -10.22
N ARG A 77 14.32 2.77 -8.89
CA ARG A 77 13.26 2.28 -8.00
C ARG A 77 11.99 3.13 -8.10
N LEU A 78 12.14 4.45 -8.17
CA LEU A 78 10.99 5.35 -8.33
C LEU A 78 10.26 5.10 -9.64
N GLN A 79 11.00 4.93 -10.75
CA GLN A 79 10.41 4.61 -12.07
C GLN A 79 9.70 3.25 -12.06
N ALA A 80 10.30 2.23 -11.44
CA ALA A 80 9.68 0.92 -11.31
C ALA A 80 8.36 1.00 -10.52
N ASN A 81 8.33 1.76 -9.43
CA ASN A 81 7.09 1.97 -8.66
C ASN A 81 6.01 2.65 -9.49
N ILE A 82 6.34 3.67 -10.29
CA ILE A 82 5.38 4.33 -11.19
C ILE A 82 4.75 3.31 -12.16
N ALA A 83 5.55 2.43 -12.76
CA ALA A 83 5.04 1.40 -13.66
C ALA A 83 4.10 0.41 -12.93
N VAL A 84 4.43 0.03 -11.70
CA VAL A 84 3.57 -0.84 -10.87
C VAL A 84 2.27 -0.13 -10.49
N ASP A 85 2.32 1.15 -10.13
CA ASP A 85 1.14 1.95 -9.79
C ASP A 85 0.20 2.14 -10.99
N GLN A 86 0.74 2.29 -12.20
CA GLN A 86 -0.03 2.31 -13.45
C GLN A 86 -0.76 0.98 -13.68
N LEU A 87 -0.06 -0.14 -13.50
CA LEU A 87 -0.70 -1.46 -13.60
C LEU A 87 -1.79 -1.65 -12.55
N ALA A 88 -1.55 -1.23 -11.31
CA ALA A 88 -2.54 -1.30 -10.23
C ALA A 88 -3.80 -0.47 -10.57
N SER A 89 -3.63 0.71 -11.16
CA SER A 89 -4.75 1.54 -11.65
C SER A 89 -5.56 0.82 -12.72
N LEU A 90 -4.90 0.21 -13.72
CA LEU A 90 -5.58 -0.57 -14.77
C LEU A 90 -6.33 -1.78 -14.20
N PHE A 91 -5.74 -2.50 -13.23
CA PHE A 91 -6.42 -3.60 -12.57
C PHE A 91 -7.65 -3.14 -11.79
N ALA A 92 -7.57 -1.99 -11.12
CA ALA A 92 -8.72 -1.40 -10.44
C ALA A 92 -9.83 -1.02 -11.43
N GLU A 93 -9.48 -0.42 -12.57
CA GLU A 93 -10.44 -0.09 -13.64
C GLU A 93 -11.13 -1.33 -14.20
N CYS A 94 -10.37 -2.40 -14.51
CA CYS A 94 -10.94 -3.67 -14.96
C CYS A 94 -11.88 -4.27 -13.91
N ALA A 95 -11.47 -4.31 -12.64
CA ALA A 95 -12.29 -4.86 -11.56
C ALA A 95 -13.59 -4.06 -11.36
N ILE A 96 -13.55 -2.73 -11.48
CA ILE A 96 -14.75 -1.88 -11.41
C ILE A 96 -15.67 -2.16 -12.59
N ALA A 97 -15.14 -2.26 -13.81
CA ALA A 97 -15.92 -2.54 -15.01
C ALA A 97 -16.59 -3.93 -14.96
N GLU A 98 -15.89 -4.94 -14.44
CA GLU A 98 -16.44 -6.29 -14.26
C GLU A 98 -17.46 -6.38 -13.12
N ALA A 99 -17.29 -5.58 -12.06
CA ALA A 99 -18.20 -5.54 -10.91
C ALA A 99 -19.46 -4.69 -11.17
N GLN A 100 -19.50 -3.90 -12.26
CA GLN A 100 -20.73 -3.23 -12.66
C GLN A 100 -21.74 -4.30 -13.14
N PRO A 101 -22.87 -4.48 -12.45
CA PRO A 101 -23.92 -5.35 -12.98
C PRO A 101 -24.32 -4.79 -14.34
N LEU A 102 -24.34 -5.63 -15.39
CA LEU A 102 -24.87 -5.25 -16.69
C LEU A 102 -26.27 -4.65 -16.45
N THR A 103 -26.38 -3.32 -16.49
CA THR A 103 -27.66 -2.68 -16.74
C THR A 103 -27.96 -3.00 -18.18
N SER A 104 -28.62 -4.14 -18.38
CA SER A 104 -29.41 -4.44 -19.56
C SER A 104 -30.20 -3.18 -19.94
N ASP A 105 -30.13 -2.82 -21.21
CA ASP A 105 -30.88 -1.76 -21.87
C ASP A 105 -32.26 -1.49 -21.24
N PRO A 106 -32.72 -0.23 -21.16
CA PRO A 106 -34.13 0.06 -20.93
C PRO A 106 -34.89 -0.24 -22.23
N THR A 107 -35.18 -1.51 -22.49
CA THR A 107 -36.24 -1.88 -23.43
C THR A 107 -37.57 -1.84 -22.66
N PRO A 108 -38.56 -1.04 -23.09
CA PRO A 108 -39.85 -0.95 -22.38
C PRO A 108 -40.68 -2.19 -22.73
N ALA A 109 -40.54 -3.25 -21.95
CA ALA A 109 -41.42 -4.40 -21.99
C ALA A 109 -42.51 -4.24 -20.92
N THR A 110 -43.62 -3.68 -21.35
CA THR A 110 -44.94 -3.79 -20.71
C THR A 110 -45.27 -5.26 -20.48
N ILE A 111 -45.21 -5.74 -19.25
CA ILE A 111 -45.99 -6.91 -18.80
C ILE A 111 -46.49 -6.65 -17.37
N ASP A 112 -47.79 -6.38 -17.30
CA ASP A 112 -48.65 -6.52 -16.13
C ASP A 112 -48.35 -7.81 -15.37
N SER A 113 -48.17 -7.72 -14.05
CA SER A 113 -48.73 -8.65 -13.03
C SER A 113 -47.95 -8.56 -11.71
N SER A 114 -48.30 -7.60 -10.83
CA SER A 114 -48.39 -7.81 -9.38
C SER A 114 -48.83 -6.49 -8.72
N SER A 115 -50.12 -6.19 -8.83
CA SER A 115 -50.75 -4.92 -8.43
C SER A 115 -50.93 -4.73 -6.91
N VAL A 116 -50.16 -5.41 -6.04
CA VAL A 116 -50.41 -5.35 -4.59
C VAL A 116 -49.18 -5.00 -3.74
N VAL A 117 -47.97 -4.92 -4.31
CA VAL A 117 -46.76 -4.53 -3.54
C VAL A 117 -46.17 -3.18 -4.01
N THR A 118 -46.61 -2.67 -5.15
CA THR A 118 -45.98 -1.52 -5.81
C THR A 118 -46.32 -0.17 -5.18
N ASP A 119 -47.43 -0.06 -4.46
CA ASP A 119 -47.95 1.24 -4.04
C ASP A 119 -47.36 1.78 -2.72
N ILE A 120 -46.66 0.92 -1.97
CA ILE A 120 -45.99 1.30 -0.71
C ILE A 120 -44.50 1.60 -0.95
N ASN A 121 -43.89 0.89 -1.92
CA ASN A 121 -42.46 1.00 -2.24
C ASN A 121 -42.07 2.32 -2.93
N GLY A 122 -43.03 3.07 -3.46
CA GLY A 122 -42.79 4.35 -4.13
C GLY A 122 -42.48 5.53 -3.21
N ARG A 123 -42.65 5.39 -1.88
CA ARG A 123 -42.45 6.50 -0.92
C ARG A 123 -41.02 6.63 -0.40
N SER A 124 -40.14 5.69 -0.73
CA SER A 124 -38.73 5.78 -0.33
C SER A 124 -37.97 6.62 -1.34
N ILE A 125 -37.20 7.61 -0.85
CA ILE A 125 -36.31 8.43 -1.70
C ILE A 125 -35.36 7.58 -2.56
N LEU A 126 -34.98 6.40 -2.09
CA LEU A 126 -34.15 5.47 -2.86
C LEU A 126 -34.93 4.86 -4.03
N ALA A 127 -36.21 4.55 -3.84
CA ALA A 127 -37.08 4.11 -4.91
C ALA A 127 -37.36 5.23 -5.92
N GLU A 128 -37.65 6.45 -5.45
CA GLU A 128 -37.88 7.62 -6.31
C GLU A 128 -36.67 7.98 -7.16
N THR A 129 -35.46 7.80 -6.62
CA THR A 129 -34.20 8.05 -7.35
C THR A 129 -33.75 6.89 -8.24
N GLY A 130 -34.62 5.90 -8.47
CA GLY A 130 -34.33 4.75 -9.34
C GLY A 130 -33.41 3.69 -8.73
N ARG A 131 -33.10 3.79 -7.44
CA ARG A 131 -32.26 2.83 -6.69
C ARG A 131 -33.11 1.84 -5.88
N MET A 132 -34.19 1.36 -6.48
CA MET A 132 -35.11 0.39 -5.85
C MET A 132 -34.40 -0.90 -5.42
N GLN A 133 -33.38 -1.34 -6.17
CA GLN A 133 -32.67 -2.58 -5.86
C GLN A 133 -32.04 -2.57 -4.46
N ILE A 134 -31.51 -1.42 -4.01
CA ILE A 134 -30.94 -1.27 -2.66
C ILE A 134 -32.02 -1.46 -1.59
N VAL A 135 -33.23 -0.96 -1.85
CA VAL A 135 -34.38 -1.13 -0.95
C VAL A 135 -34.80 -2.60 -0.88
N LEU A 136 -34.83 -3.29 -2.02
CA LEU A 136 -35.19 -4.71 -2.11
C LEU A 136 -34.15 -5.60 -1.43
N ASP A 137 -32.86 -5.36 -1.65
CA ASP A 137 -31.77 -6.16 -1.06
C ASP A 137 -31.76 -6.01 0.47
N ALA A 138 -31.82 -4.78 0.98
CA ALA A 138 -31.85 -4.50 2.42
C ALA A 138 -33.16 -4.91 3.12
N PHE A 139 -34.22 -5.15 2.36
CA PHE A 139 -35.45 -5.77 2.87
C PHE A 139 -35.35 -7.30 2.85
N SER A 140 -34.77 -7.87 1.80
CA SER A 140 -34.62 -9.32 1.61
C SER A 140 -33.60 -9.93 2.58
N ASP A 141 -32.54 -9.20 2.92
CA ASP A 141 -31.55 -9.60 3.93
C ASP A 141 -32.09 -9.48 5.38
N GLY A 142 -33.26 -8.86 5.57
CA GLY A 142 -33.88 -8.63 6.87
C GLY A 142 -33.13 -7.65 7.77
N SER A 143 -32.19 -6.87 7.22
CA SER A 143 -31.43 -5.85 7.97
C SER A 143 -32.23 -4.57 8.18
N SER A 144 -33.19 -4.30 7.29
CA SER A 144 -33.99 -3.07 7.26
C SER A 144 -35.48 -3.35 7.02
N PHE A 145 -36.34 -2.40 7.38
CA PHE A 145 -37.76 -2.38 7.06
C PHE A 145 -38.16 -1.04 6.43
N ILE A 146 -39.24 -1.07 5.65
CA ILE A 146 -39.85 0.14 5.09
C ILE A 146 -40.93 0.61 6.05
N CYS A 147 -40.80 1.83 6.57
CA CYS A 147 -41.82 2.42 7.42
C CYS A 147 -43.04 2.85 6.60
N LEU A 148 -44.19 2.24 6.85
CA LEU A 148 -45.44 2.57 6.14
C LEU A 148 -45.95 4.00 6.41
N GLN A 149 -45.51 4.64 7.49
CA GLN A 149 -45.95 5.98 7.86
C GLN A 149 -45.22 7.06 7.04
N CYS A 150 -43.88 7.04 7.04
CA CYS A 150 -43.07 8.06 6.36
C CYS A 150 -42.47 7.61 5.02
N GLY A 151 -42.53 6.31 4.69
CA GLY A 151 -41.91 5.74 3.49
C GLY A 151 -40.39 5.49 3.61
N GLY A 152 -39.78 5.81 4.76
CA GLY A 152 -38.35 5.67 4.98
C GLY A 152 -37.89 4.21 5.11
N LEU A 153 -36.71 3.90 4.57
CA LEU A 153 -36.00 2.65 4.82
C LEU A 153 -35.16 2.79 6.09
N VAL A 154 -35.43 1.96 7.09
CA VAL A 154 -34.82 2.05 8.42
C VAL A 154 -34.30 0.69 8.84
N SER A 155 -33.13 0.65 9.47
CA SER A 155 -32.60 -0.60 10.03
C SER A 155 -33.57 -1.20 11.07
N ASN A 156 -33.73 -2.52 11.04
CA ASN A 156 -34.57 -3.25 11.99
C ASN A 156 -34.12 -3.06 13.45
N LEU A 157 -32.83 -2.86 13.69
CA LEU A 157 -32.30 -2.61 15.03
C LEU A 157 -32.84 -1.30 15.63
N ARG A 158 -33.20 -0.34 14.80
CA ARG A 158 -33.66 0.99 15.23
C ARG A 158 -35.14 1.24 14.97
N LYS A 159 -35.90 0.17 14.80
CA LYS A 159 -37.32 0.21 14.46
C LYS A 159 -38.13 0.94 15.53
N ASP A 160 -37.88 0.62 16.78
CA ASP A 160 -38.62 1.19 17.91
C ASP A 160 -38.26 2.66 18.12
N GLU A 161 -36.97 3.01 18.03
CA GLU A 161 -36.53 4.41 18.10
C GLU A 161 -37.07 5.24 16.93
N HIS A 162 -37.16 4.65 15.74
CA HIS A 162 -37.76 5.32 14.60
C HIS A 162 -39.22 5.67 14.87
N TYR A 163 -40.05 4.71 15.30
CA TYR A 163 -41.45 5.00 15.63
C TYR A 163 -41.61 5.99 16.78
N THR A 164 -40.68 5.98 17.74
CA THR A 164 -40.78 6.80 18.95
C THR A 164 -40.29 8.23 18.74
N TYR A 165 -39.21 8.44 17.98
CA TYR A 165 -38.49 9.72 17.95
C TYR A 165 -38.31 10.32 16.56
N TRP A 166 -38.33 9.54 15.48
CA TRP A 166 -37.89 10.01 14.15
C TRP A 166 -38.95 9.92 13.06
N CYS A 167 -39.99 9.12 13.26
CA CYS A 167 -41.06 8.94 12.29
C CYS A 167 -41.96 10.17 12.30
N SER A 168 -41.55 11.19 11.54
CA SER A 168 -42.41 12.32 11.21
C SER A 168 -43.59 11.79 10.40
N ARG A 169 -44.80 11.87 10.95
CA ARG A 169 -46.01 11.68 10.14
C ARG A 169 -45.96 12.68 8.98
N PRO A 170 -46.29 12.26 7.74
CA PRO A 170 -46.57 13.18 6.65
C PRO A 170 -47.73 14.10 7.01
#